data_AF-A0A2E4NHX3-F1
#
_entry.id   AF-A0A2E4NHX3-F1
#
_cell.length_a   1.000
_cell.length_b   1.000
_cell.length_c   1.000
_cell.angle_alpha   90.00
_cell.angle_beta   90.00
_cell.angle_gamma   90.00
#
_symmetry.space_group_name_H-M   'P 1'
#
loop_
_entity.id
_entity.type
_entity.pdbx_description
1 polymer ?
#
loop_
_entity_poly.entity_id
_entity_poly.type
_entity_poly.pdbx_seq_one_letter_code
_entity_poly.pdbx_strand_id
1 'polypeptide(L)' 'MKIGDLVKNLNSESRMTGVIIGWSGHQNSDPREGRRDPEVLWADGRCNWIMRHMVEVVK' A
#
# COMPACT_ATOMS: atom_id res chain seq x y z
N MET A 1 -9.65 -0.62 1.47
CA MET A 1 -8.55 -0.27 0.57
C MET A 1 -9.09 -0.06 -0.81
N LYS A 2 -9.15 1.22 -1.18
CA LYS A 2 -9.43 1.78 -2.50
C LYS A 2 -8.43 2.93 -2.73
N ILE A 3 -8.30 3.37 -3.99
CA ILE A 3 -7.54 4.59 -4.30
C ILE A 3 -8.15 5.77 -3.51
N GLY A 4 -7.28 6.57 -2.90
CA GLY A 4 -7.64 7.67 -2.01
C GLY A 4 -7.75 7.30 -0.53
N ASP A 5 -7.73 6.01 -0.16
CA ASP A 5 -7.69 5.62 1.25
C ASP A 5 -6.36 6.04 1.87
N LEU A 6 -6.42 6.63 3.08
CA LEU A 6 -5.27 6.82 3.94
C LEU A 6 -4.89 5.47 4.56
N VAL A 7 -3.62 5.10 4.45
CA VAL A 7 -3.07 3.86 5.01
C VAL A 7 -1.89 4.14 5.91
N LYS A 8 -1.65 3.26 6.88
CA LYS A 8 -0.45 3.24 7.73
C LYS A 8 0.45 2.07 7.33
N ASN A 9 1.75 2.32 7.27
CA ASN A 9 2.76 1.29 7.03
C ASN A 9 3.00 0.46 8.29
N LEU A 10 2.74 -0.84 8.23
CA LEU A 10 2.99 -1.78 9.34
C LEU A 10 4.42 -2.33 9.33
N ASN A 11 5.12 -2.23 8.21
CA ASN A 11 6.51 -2.69 8.06
C ASN A 11 7.54 -1.69 8.62
N SER A 12 7.13 -0.45 8.90
CA SER A 12 8.01 0.59 9.42
C SER A 12 7.71 0.90 10.88
N GLU A 13 8.74 0.99 11.72
CA GLU A 13 8.62 1.39 13.13
C GLU A 13 7.97 2.77 13.31
N SER A 14 8.20 3.68 12.35
CA SER A 14 7.60 5.02 12.35
C SER A 14 6.11 5.04 12.00
N ARG A 15 5.55 3.90 11.59
CA ARG A 15 4.15 3.73 11.17
C ARG A 15 3.68 4.81 10.19
N MET A 16 4.58 5.24 9.31
CA MET A 16 4.36 6.32 8.35
C MET A 16 3.05 6.12 7.58
N THR A 17 2.30 7.21 7.42
CA THR A 17 1.05 7.21 6.67
C THR A 17 1.29 7.60 5.21
N GLY A 18 0.36 7.18 4.36
CA GLY A 18 0.36 7.50 2.94
C GLY A 18 -1.02 7.28 2.34
N VAL A 19 -1.20 7.69 1.09
CA VAL A 19 -2.46 7.56 0.37
C VAL A 19 -2.29 6.55 -0.76
N ILE A 20 -3.26 5.65 -0.92
CA ILE A 20 -3.26 4.73 -2.06
C ILE A 20 -3.52 5.54 -3.33
N ILE A 21 -2.60 5.48 -4.29
CA ILE A 21 -2.73 6.17 -5.58
C ILE A 21 -2.98 5.20 -6.74
N GLY A 22 -2.76 3.91 -6.54
CA GLY A 22 -2.84 2.92 -7.60
C GLY A 22 -2.67 1.49 -7.10
N TRP A 23 -2.47 0.59 -8.06
CA TRP A 23 -2.33 -0.84 -7.82
C TRP A 23 -1.22 -1.39 -8.69
N SER A 24 -0.30 -2.14 -8.09
CA SER A 24 0.85 -2.69 -8.81
C SER A 24 0.40 -3.65 -9.91
N GLY A 25 1.10 -3.60 -11.04
CA GLY A 25 0.94 -4.53 -12.16
C GLY A 25 1.84 -5.77 -12.07
N HIS A 26 2.47 -6.01 -10.92
CA HIS A 26 3.56 -6.98 -10.81
C HIS A 26 3.03 -8.42 -10.83
N GLN A 27 3.55 -9.25 -11.75
CA GLN A 27 3.17 -10.66 -11.91
C GLN A 27 3.48 -11.55 -10.69
N ASN A 28 4.23 -11.02 -9.71
CA ASN A 28 4.56 -11.69 -8.45
C ASN A 28 3.50 -11.48 -7.35
N SER A 29 2.47 -10.67 -7.59
CA SER A 29 1.30 -10.64 -6.71
C SER A 29 0.70 -12.04 -6.70
N ASP A 30 0.55 -12.65 -5.51
CA ASP A 30 0.13 -14.04 -5.38
C ASP A 30 -1.14 -14.29 -6.21
N PRO A 31 -1.08 -15.12 -7.29
CA PRO A 31 -2.21 -15.36 -8.16
C PRO A 31 -3.37 -16.04 -7.43
N ARG A 32 -3.14 -16.65 -6.25
CA ARG A 32 -4.17 -17.23 -5.39
C ARG A 32 -5.01 -16.17 -4.68
N GLU A 33 -4.46 -14.98 -4.44
CA GLU A 33 -5.21 -13.86 -3.88
C GLU A 33 -5.82 -12.96 -4.95
N GLY A 34 -5.37 -13.05 -6.22
CA GLY A 34 -5.89 -12.27 -7.35
C GLY A 34 -5.88 -10.75 -7.11
N ARG A 35 -5.12 -10.29 -6.13
CA ARG A 35 -5.21 -8.96 -5.55
C ARG A 35 -3.87 -8.26 -5.72
N ARG A 36 -3.90 -7.19 -6.50
CA ARG A 36 -2.77 -6.29 -6.74
C ARG A 36 -2.35 -5.64 -5.42
N ASP A 37 -1.05 -5.45 -5.25
CA ASP A 37 -0.51 -4.73 -4.10
C ASP A 37 -0.76 -3.22 -4.26
N PRO A 38 -1.08 -2.49 -3.18
CA PRO A 38 -1.30 -1.05 -3.26
C PRO A 38 -0.02 -0.30 -3.60
N GLU A 39 -0.13 0.68 -4.51
CA GLU A 39 0.85 1.74 -4.68
C GLU A 39 0.47 2.93 -3.81
N VAL A 40 1.41 3.39 -2.98
CA VAL A 40 1.17 4.38 -1.94
C VAL A 40 2.10 5.57 -2.12
N LEU A 41 1.52 6.77 -2.10
CA LEU A 41 2.24 8.03 -1.92
C LEU A 41 2.37 8.29 -0.42
N TRP A 42 3.59 8.18 0.10
CA TRP A 42 3.89 8.38 1.51
C TRP A 42 4.02 9.86 1.88
N ALA A 43 3.84 10.16 3.17
CA ALA A 43 3.96 11.51 3.70
C ALA A 43 5.34 12.15 3.49
N ASP A 44 6.40 11.35 3.29
CA ASP A 44 7.75 11.83 2.94
C ASP A 44 7.91 12.19 1.45
N GLY A 45 6.84 12.08 0.66
CA GLY A 45 6.81 12.38 -0.77
C GLY A 45 7.28 11.23 -1.66
N ARG A 46 7.71 10.09 -1.09
CA ARG A 46 8.09 8.91 -1.88
C ARG A 46 6.85 8.14 -2.32
N CYS A 47 6.97 7.50 -3.48
CA CYS A 47 5.94 6.63 -4.02
C CYS A 47 6.51 5.24 -4.28
N ASN A 48 5.90 4.22 -3.69
CA ASN A 48 6.24 2.82 -3.96
C ASN A 48 5.08 1.90 -3.65
N TRP A 49 5.12 0.70 -4.24
CA TRP A 49 4.22 -0.37 -3.87
C TRP A 49 4.65 -1.01 -2.55
N ILE A 50 3.69 -1.62 -1.86
CA ILE A 50 3.91 -2.33 -0.59
C ILE A 50 2.96 -3.52 -0.52
N MET A 51 3.42 -4.62 0.05
CA MET A 51 2.58 -5.81 0.22
C MET A 51 1.31 -5.46 0.99
N ARG A 52 0.15 -5.92 0.50
CA ARG A 52 -1.15 -5.57 1.08
C ARG A 52 -1.26 -5.82 2.59
N HIS A 53 -0.68 -6.90 3.10
CA HIS A 53 -0.73 -7.25 4.53
C HIS A 53 0.21 -6.39 5.39
N MET A 54 1.10 -5.61 4.77
CA MET A 54 2.00 -4.66 5.43
C MET A 54 1.41 -3.25 5.53
N VAL A 55 0.14 -3.07 5.16
CA VAL A 55 -0.58 -1.81 5.32
C VAL A 55 -1.97 -2.01 5.90
N GLU A 56 -2.42 -1.02 6.65
CA GLU A 56 -3.77 -0.99 7.22
C GLU A 56 -4.43 0.35 6.90
N VAL A 57 -5.72 0.31 6.54
CA VAL A 57 -6.50 1.53 6.30
C VAL A 57 -6.74 2.24 7.63
N VAL A 58 -6.45 3.53 7.67
CA VAL A 58 -6.80 4.41 8.79
C VAL A 58 -8.29 4.74 8.68
N LYS A 59 -9.06 4.46 9.72
CA LYS A 59 -10.49 4.79 9.81
C LYS A 59 -10.70 6.20 10.34
#